data_AF-A0A1V4AG72-F1
#
_entry.id   AF-A0A1V4AG72-F1
#
_cell.length_a   1.000
_cell.length_b   1.000
_cell.length_c   1.000
_cell.angle_alpha   90.00
_cell.angle_beta   90.00
_cell.angle_gamma   90.00
#
_symmetry.space_group_name_H-M   'P 1'
#
loop_
_entity.id
_entity.type
_entity.pdbx_description
1 polymer ?
#
loop_
_entity_poly.entity_id
_entity_poly.type
_entity_poly.pdbx_seq_one_letter_code
_entity_poly.pdbx_strand_id
1 'polypeptide(L)'
;MGGVWVKDPDANHELNSRGAKAVLYVLNVGDRDIQIGSHIHLADVNENLLFFTDKNAAAQAEQALTDQQLTRPEQIAEARRFAHDRSKTPGRAPWGFRLDVAPGDSKRFSPENTPSDRIEAVEMGGDRRVPGLRKNKPAGDVDLD
;
A
#
# COMPACT_ATOMS: atom_id res chain seq x y z
N MET A 1 -0.61 -20.08 -37.80
CA MET A 1 -0.15 -20.52 -36.47
C MET A 1 0.88 -19.53 -35.97
N GLY A 2 0.75 -19.05 -34.74
CA GLY A 2 1.75 -18.22 -34.07
C GLY A 2 2.01 -18.84 -32.71
N GLY A 3 3.28 -19.05 -32.37
CA GLY A 3 3.72 -19.55 -31.08
C GLY A 3 4.86 -18.70 -30.56
N VAL A 4 4.98 -18.63 -29.23
CA VAL A 4 6.11 -17.98 -28.56
C VAL A 4 7.06 -19.07 -28.11
N TRP A 5 8.34 -18.92 -28.45
CA TRP A 5 9.40 -19.80 -27.96
C TRP A 5 10.00 -19.20 -26.70
N VAL A 6 9.90 -19.93 -25.58
CA VAL A 6 10.55 -19.59 -24.32
C VAL A 6 11.61 -20.65 -24.04
N LYS A 7 12.79 -20.22 -23.58
CA LYS A 7 13.96 -21.12 -23.38
C LYS A 7 13.69 -22.19 -22.33
N ASP A 8 13.10 -21.78 -21.20
CA ASP A 8 12.69 -22.64 -20.10
C ASP A 8 11.36 -22.08 -19.57
N PRO A 9 10.22 -22.76 -19.81
CA PRO A 9 8.91 -22.28 -19.38
C PRO A 9 8.70 -22.35 -17.87
N ASP A 10 9.51 -23.13 -17.14
CA ASP A 10 9.43 -23.28 -15.69
C ASP A 10 10.40 -22.32 -14.96
N ALA A 11 11.18 -21.54 -15.70
CA ALA A 11 12.10 -20.58 -15.11
C ALA A 11 11.36 -19.42 -14.43
N ASN A 12 11.71 -19.15 -13.17
CA ASN A 12 11.21 -18.00 -12.44
C ASN A 12 12.00 -16.74 -12.77
N HIS A 13 11.28 -15.64 -12.99
CA HIS A 13 11.87 -14.31 -13.15
C HIS A 13 11.70 -13.50 -11.87
N GLU A 14 12.81 -13.07 -11.28
CA GLU A 14 12.77 -12.16 -10.14
C GLU A 14 12.48 -10.73 -10.62
N LEU A 15 11.43 -10.13 -10.07
CA LEU A 15 11.04 -8.75 -10.35
C LEU A 15 11.60 -7.80 -9.29
N ASN A 16 11.83 -6.55 -9.69
CA ASN A 16 12.17 -5.44 -8.79
C ASN A 16 13.40 -5.70 -7.88
N SER A 17 14.38 -6.49 -8.34
CA SER A 17 15.53 -6.98 -7.56
C SER A 17 16.52 -5.92 -7.05
N ARG A 18 16.39 -4.66 -7.50
CA ARG A 18 17.33 -3.57 -7.17
C ARG A 18 16.78 -2.53 -6.18
N GLY A 19 15.49 -2.57 -5.85
CA GLY A 19 14.86 -1.57 -4.96
C GLY A 19 14.78 -2.04 -3.51
N ALA A 20 14.81 -1.10 -2.57
CA ALA A 20 14.51 -1.41 -1.17
C ALA A 20 13.09 -1.99 -1.06
N LYS A 21 12.95 -3.10 -0.33
CA LYS A 21 11.66 -3.76 -0.09
C LYS A 21 11.15 -3.46 1.30
N ALA A 22 9.84 -3.38 1.44
CA ALA A 22 9.14 -3.20 2.70
C ALA A 22 7.95 -4.16 2.78
N VAL A 23 7.63 -4.59 3.99
CA VAL A 23 6.39 -5.32 4.28
C VAL A 23 5.43 -4.34 4.94
N LEU A 24 4.20 -4.29 4.44
CA LEU A 24 3.14 -3.48 5.02
C LEU A 24 1.94 -4.36 5.36
N TYR A 25 1.21 -3.95 6.38
CA TYR A 25 -0.13 -4.42 6.68
C TYR A 25 -1.11 -3.33 6.26
N VAL A 26 -2.22 -3.73 5.63
CA VAL A 26 -3.19 -2.78 5.08
C VAL A 26 -4.59 -3.12 5.56
N LEU A 27 -5.31 -2.11 6.05
CA LEU A 27 -6.73 -2.20 6.39
C LEU A 27 -7.54 -1.25 5.53
N ASN A 28 -8.66 -1.75 4.98
CA ASN A 28 -9.66 -0.91 4.34
C ASN A 28 -10.75 -0.56 5.36
N VAL A 29 -10.74 0.67 5.85
CA VAL A 29 -11.74 1.16 6.80
C VAL A 29 -12.99 1.74 6.12
N GLY A 30 -12.98 1.82 4.78
CA GLY A 30 -14.09 2.32 3.99
C GLY A 30 -15.29 1.37 3.95
N ASP A 31 -16.23 1.68 3.06
CA ASP A 31 -17.46 0.93 2.83
C ASP A 31 -17.49 0.23 1.46
N ARG A 32 -16.44 0.41 0.65
CA ARG A 32 -16.31 -0.11 -0.70
C ARG A 32 -14.94 -0.71 -0.91
N ASP A 33 -14.86 -1.64 -1.85
CA ASP A 33 -13.59 -2.20 -2.30
C ASP A 33 -12.69 -1.13 -2.89
N ILE A 34 -11.38 -1.30 -2.65
CA ILE A 34 -10.34 -0.45 -3.22
C ILE A 34 -9.32 -1.35 -3.91
N GLN A 35 -8.98 -1.04 -5.16
CA GLN A 35 -7.97 -1.77 -5.92
C GLN A 35 -6.85 -0.83 -6.31
N ILE A 36 -5.60 -1.27 -6.11
CA ILE A 36 -4.40 -0.47 -6.37
C ILE A 36 -3.52 -1.20 -7.36
N GLY A 37 -3.10 -0.50 -8.42
CA GLY A 37 -2.18 -1.02 -9.44
C GLY A 37 -0.71 -1.00 -9.01
N SER A 38 0.10 -1.82 -9.68
CA SER A 38 1.54 -2.03 -9.43
C SER A 38 2.40 -0.75 -9.32
N HIS A 39 2.06 0.33 -10.03
CA HIS A 39 2.89 1.54 -10.16
C HIS A 39 2.30 2.78 -9.48
N ILE A 40 1.28 2.61 -8.66
CA ILE A 40 0.71 3.72 -7.89
C ILE A 40 1.55 3.96 -6.63
N HIS A 41 1.87 5.23 -6.36
CA HIS A 41 2.53 5.62 -5.13
C HIS A 41 1.61 5.34 -3.93
N LEU A 42 2.02 4.44 -3.03
CA LEU A 42 1.18 3.96 -1.94
C LEU A 42 0.77 5.10 -1.01
N ALA A 43 1.62 6.09 -0.75
CA ALA A 43 1.19 7.21 0.08
C ALA A 43 0.08 8.06 -0.56
N ASP A 44 -0.10 8.01 -1.90
CA ASP A 44 -1.10 8.79 -2.64
C ASP A 44 -2.46 8.09 -2.85
N VAL A 45 -2.60 6.81 -2.50
CA VAL A 45 -3.88 6.08 -2.68
C VAL A 45 -5.01 6.62 -1.79
N ASN A 46 -6.19 6.02 -1.90
CA ASN A 46 -7.37 6.31 -1.08
C ASN A 46 -7.04 6.35 0.43
N GLU A 47 -7.57 7.37 1.12
CA GLU A 47 -7.34 7.64 2.55
C GLU A 47 -8.02 6.64 3.50
N ASN A 48 -8.94 5.83 2.97
CA ASN A 48 -9.56 4.72 3.69
C ASN A 48 -8.67 3.48 3.75
N LEU A 49 -7.51 3.49 3.09
CA LEU A 49 -6.49 2.47 3.30
C LEU A 49 -5.51 2.94 4.38
N LEU A 50 -5.51 2.25 5.51
CA LEU A 50 -4.57 2.43 6.59
C LEU A 50 -3.38 1.50 6.36
N PHE A 51 -2.16 2.03 6.52
CA PHE A 51 -0.92 1.29 6.33
C PHE A 51 -0.18 1.16 7.65
N PHE A 52 0.44 0.02 7.89
CA PHE A 52 1.23 -0.25 9.09
C PHE A 52 2.53 -0.96 8.70
N THR A 53 3.65 -0.50 9.25
CA THR A 53 4.97 -1.16 9.11
C THR A 53 5.25 -2.14 10.25
N ASP A 54 4.50 -2.03 11.34
CA ASP A 54 4.58 -2.90 12.51
C ASP A 54 3.31 -3.76 12.63
N LYS A 55 3.51 -5.06 12.88
CA LYS A 55 2.41 -6.02 12.97
C LYS A 55 1.54 -5.81 14.22
N ASN A 56 2.12 -5.36 15.34
CA ASN A 56 1.37 -5.14 16.56
C ASN A 56 0.47 -3.91 16.42
N ALA A 57 0.95 -2.84 15.78
CA ALA A 57 0.15 -1.68 15.44
C ALA A 57 -1.04 -2.04 14.53
N ALA A 58 -0.83 -2.91 13.54
CA ALA A 58 -1.90 -3.43 12.70
C ALA A 58 -2.94 -4.22 13.53
N ALA A 59 -2.48 -5.11 14.43
CA ALA A 59 -3.37 -5.87 15.30
C ALA A 59 -4.18 -4.99 16.27
N GLN A 60 -3.60 -3.90 16.78
CA GLN A 60 -4.32 -2.92 17.61
C GLN A 60 -5.40 -2.20 16.80
N ALA A 61 -5.12 -1.85 15.55
CA ALA A 61 -6.12 -1.27 14.66
C ALA A 61 -7.25 -2.26 14.32
N GLU A 62 -6.93 -3.54 14.10
CA GLU A 62 -7.91 -4.61 13.90
C GLU A 62 -8.86 -4.76 15.13
N GLN A 63 -8.29 -4.71 16.34
CA GLN A 63 -9.07 -4.72 17.58
C GLN A 63 -10.00 -3.51 17.69
N ALA A 64 -9.50 -2.31 17.38
CA ALA A 64 -10.30 -1.10 17.39
C ALA A 64 -11.46 -1.16 16.39
N LEU A 65 -11.27 -1.78 15.22
CA LEU A 65 -12.32 -1.93 14.20
C LEU A 65 -13.41 -2.95 14.57
N THR A 66 -13.14 -3.84 15.52
CA THR A 66 -14.07 -4.90 15.94
C THR A 66 -14.67 -4.65 17.33
N ASP A 67 -14.31 -3.55 17.98
CA ASP A 67 -14.83 -3.17 19.29
C ASP A 67 -16.31 -2.78 19.21
N GLN A 68 -17.17 -3.62 19.79
CA GLN A 68 -18.63 -3.43 19.80
C GLN A 68 -19.10 -2.28 20.70
N GLN A 69 -18.22 -1.72 21.54
CA GLN A 69 -18.54 -0.57 22.39
C GLN A 69 -18.45 0.76 21.65
N LEU A 70 -17.78 0.77 20.49
CA LEU A 70 -17.56 1.96 19.68
C LEU A 70 -18.51 2.02 18.50
N THR A 71 -18.95 3.23 18.14
CA THR A 71 -19.62 3.46 16.85
C THR A 71 -18.62 3.30 15.70
N ARG A 72 -19.09 3.02 14.48
CA ARG A 72 -18.20 2.84 13.32
C ARG A 72 -17.25 4.04 13.08
N PRO A 73 -17.69 5.31 13.18
CA PRO A 73 -16.75 6.45 13.10
C PRO A 73 -15.69 6.45 14.20
N GLU A 74 -16.04 6.08 15.43
CA GLU A 74 -15.08 5.99 16.56
C GLU A 74 -14.09 4.85 16.36
N GLN A 75 -14.55 3.68 15.92
CA GLN A 75 -13.70 2.54 15.54
C GLN A 75 -12.64 2.96 14.50
N ILE A 76 -13.07 3.66 13.44
CA ILE A 76 -12.19 4.17 12.39
C ILE A 76 -11.20 5.20 12.95
N ALA A 77 -11.66 6.11 13.80
CA ALA A 77 -10.81 7.12 14.42
C ALA A 77 -9.73 6.51 15.31
N GLU A 78 -10.07 5.50 16.13
CA GLU A 78 -9.11 4.78 16.95
C GLU A 78 -8.12 3.97 16.10
N ALA A 79 -8.59 3.23 15.09
CA ALA A 79 -7.72 2.49 14.19
C ALA A 79 -6.69 3.38 13.47
N ARG A 80 -7.10 4.60 13.09
CA ARG A 80 -6.22 5.61 12.47
C ARG A 80 -5.09 6.08 13.38
N ARG A 81 -5.22 6.01 14.71
CA ARG A 81 -4.15 6.42 15.63
C ARG A 81 -2.92 5.52 15.58
N PHE A 82 -3.12 4.24 15.23
CA PHE A 82 -2.05 3.28 15.05
C PHE A 82 -1.47 3.29 13.62
N ALA A 83 -2.23 3.86 12.67
CA ALA A 83 -1.83 3.89 11.28
C ALA A 83 -0.59 4.75 11.08
N HIS A 84 0.24 4.34 10.14
CA HIS A 84 1.44 5.06 9.85
C HIS A 84 1.14 6.37 9.12
N ASP A 85 1.93 7.41 9.42
CA ASP A 85 1.83 8.66 8.70
C ASP A 85 2.20 8.42 7.22
N ARG A 86 1.37 8.95 6.33
CA ARG A 86 1.57 8.89 4.89
C ARG A 86 2.49 10.02 4.42
N SER A 87 3.06 10.79 5.33
CA SER A 87 3.97 11.90 5.06
C SER A 87 5.42 11.46 4.83
N LYS A 88 6.22 12.44 4.41
CA LYS A 88 7.54 12.37 3.76
C LYS A 88 8.68 11.83 4.62
N THR A 89 8.48 10.75 5.36
CA THR A 89 9.63 10.09 6.00
C THR A 89 10.41 9.36 4.91
N PRO A 90 11.58 9.87 4.46
CA PRO A 90 12.26 9.28 3.31
C PRO A 90 12.71 7.86 3.64
N GLY A 91 12.59 6.95 2.68
CA GLY A 91 12.94 5.53 2.86
C GLY A 91 11.98 4.73 3.75
N ARG A 92 10.84 5.30 4.17
CA ARG A 92 9.84 4.61 4.99
C ARG A 92 8.50 4.50 4.27
N ALA A 93 8.11 3.27 3.96
CA ALA A 93 6.83 2.96 3.35
C ALA A 93 5.66 3.41 4.27
N PRO A 94 4.56 3.96 3.72
CA PRO A 94 4.17 3.93 2.31
C PRO A 94 4.77 5.05 1.44
N TRP A 95 5.49 6.02 2.02
CA TRP A 95 6.07 7.14 1.26
C TRP A 95 7.27 6.72 0.42
N GLY A 96 7.19 6.95 -0.89
CA GLY A 96 8.20 6.56 -1.86
C GLY A 96 8.13 5.11 -2.33
N PHE A 97 7.09 4.37 -1.95
CA PHE A 97 6.91 2.96 -2.29
C PHE A 97 5.70 2.71 -3.20
N ARG A 98 5.76 1.63 -3.98
CA ARG A 98 4.69 1.05 -4.78
C ARG A 98 4.53 -0.44 -4.47
N LEU A 99 3.49 -1.10 -4.97
CA LEU A 99 3.34 -2.55 -4.79
C LEU A 99 4.50 -3.32 -5.45
N ASP A 100 5.04 -4.31 -4.74
CA ASP A 100 6.00 -5.28 -5.30
C ASP A 100 5.23 -6.45 -5.93
N VAL A 101 4.57 -6.16 -7.05
CA VAL A 101 3.82 -7.15 -7.86
C VAL A 101 4.21 -6.99 -9.33
N ALA A 102 3.76 -7.91 -10.19
CA ALA A 102 4.06 -7.83 -11.61
C ALA A 102 3.54 -6.52 -12.24
N PRO A 103 4.28 -5.92 -13.18
CA PRO A 103 3.80 -4.76 -13.92
C PRO A 103 2.47 -5.04 -14.61
N GLY A 104 1.49 -4.13 -14.45
CA GLY A 104 0.13 -4.32 -14.95
C GLY A 104 -0.84 -4.99 -13.95
N ASP A 105 -0.33 -5.71 -12.95
CA ASP A 105 -1.16 -6.30 -11.90
C ASP A 105 -1.59 -5.29 -10.85
N SER A 106 -2.49 -5.74 -9.97
CA SER A 106 -3.08 -4.94 -8.89
C SER A 106 -3.46 -5.81 -7.70
N LYS A 107 -3.67 -5.17 -6.53
CA LYS A 107 -4.22 -5.81 -5.33
C LYS A 107 -5.53 -5.14 -4.92
N ARG A 108 -6.55 -5.95 -4.61
CA ARG A 108 -7.86 -5.52 -4.08
C ARG A 108 -7.86 -5.64 -2.55
N PHE A 109 -8.48 -4.66 -1.90
CA PHE A 109 -8.63 -4.55 -0.45
C PHE A 109 -10.11 -4.36 -0.14
N SER A 110 -10.71 -5.32 0.55
CA SER A 110 -12.14 -5.31 0.88
C SER A 110 -12.38 -4.80 2.30
N PRO A 111 -13.43 -4.00 2.55
CA PRO A 111 -13.78 -3.50 3.89
C PRO A 111 -13.95 -4.58 4.96
N GLU A 112 -14.42 -5.76 4.55
CA GLU A 112 -14.69 -6.90 5.42
C GLU A 112 -13.44 -7.71 5.80
N ASN A 113 -12.28 -7.41 5.21
CA ASN A 113 -11.04 -8.13 5.51
C ASN A 113 -10.44 -7.65 6.84
N THR A 114 -10.81 -8.34 7.92
CA THR A 114 -10.07 -8.38 9.18
C THR A 114 -9.70 -9.83 9.46
N PRO A 115 -8.41 -10.19 9.61
CA PRO A 115 -7.26 -9.32 9.85
C PRO A 115 -6.75 -8.59 8.59
N SER A 116 -5.81 -7.67 8.80
CA SER A 116 -5.17 -6.85 7.78
C SER A 116 -4.47 -7.65 6.68
N ASP A 117 -4.46 -7.09 5.48
CA ASP A 117 -3.78 -7.63 4.32
C ASP A 117 -2.26 -7.38 4.42
N ARG A 118 -1.46 -8.45 4.51
CA ARG A 118 0.00 -8.34 4.34
C ARG A 118 0.32 -8.10 2.85
N ILE A 119 1.15 -7.12 2.57
CA ILE A 119 1.64 -6.79 1.21
C ILE A 119 3.14 -6.59 1.21
N GLU A 120 3.74 -6.79 0.04
CA GLU A 120 5.11 -6.40 -0.24
C GLU A 120 5.10 -5.13 -1.08
N ALA A 121 6.02 -4.24 -0.75
CA ALA A 121 6.19 -2.96 -1.39
C ALA A 121 7.65 -2.78 -1.78
N VAL A 122 7.88 -2.08 -2.88
CA VAL A 122 9.21 -1.77 -3.39
C VAL A 122 9.34 -0.29 -3.65
N GLU A 123 10.53 0.23 -3.40
CA GLU A 123 10.86 1.62 -3.62
C GLU A 123 10.65 2.04 -5.08
N MET A 124 10.19 3.28 -5.28
CA MET A 124 10.12 3.86 -6.62
C MET A 124 11.53 4.20 -7.13
N GLY A 125 11.83 3.85 -8.38
CA GLY A 125 13.12 4.15 -9.02
C GLY A 125 13.12 5.45 -9.82
N GLY A 126 14.18 5.67 -10.59
CA GLY A 126 14.35 6.86 -11.44
C GLY A 126 14.63 8.12 -10.62
N ASP A 127 14.10 9.26 -11.07
CA ASP A 127 14.26 10.56 -10.40
C ASP A 127 13.44 10.69 -9.10
N ARG A 128 12.62 9.66 -8.77
CA ARG A 128 11.81 9.62 -7.55
C ARG A 128 10.89 10.83 -7.37
N ARG A 129 10.23 11.22 -8.46
CA ARG A 129 9.26 12.32 -8.51
C ARG A 129 7.87 11.79 -8.87
N VAL A 130 6.87 12.14 -8.06
CA VAL A 130 5.45 11.76 -8.23
C VAL A 130 4.60 13.03 -8.28
N PRO A 131 4.46 13.68 -9.46
CA PRO A 131 3.81 14.98 -9.59
C PRO A 131 2.28 14.97 -9.45
N GLY A 132 1.63 13.81 -9.54
CA GLY A 132 0.17 13.72 -9.51
C GLY A 132 -0.32 12.36 -9.01
N LEU A 133 -1.58 12.38 -8.53
CA LEU A 133 -2.53 11.28 -8.26
C LEU A 133 -3.65 11.77 -7.30
N ARG A 134 -3.35 12.79 -6.49
CA ARG A 134 -4.29 13.51 -5.62
C ARG A 134 -4.56 14.91 -6.16
N LYS A 135 -5.83 15.34 -6.13
CA LYS A 135 -6.27 16.65 -6.68
C LYS A 135 -5.55 17.84 -6.04
N ASN A 136 -5.13 17.71 -4.77
CA ASN A 136 -4.56 18.80 -3.97
C ASN A 136 -3.13 18.48 -3.52
N LYS A 137 -2.34 17.76 -4.33
CA LYS A 137 -0.96 17.41 -3.95
C LYS A 137 -0.09 18.68 -3.95
N PRO A 138 0.50 19.10 -2.80
CA PRO A 138 1.38 20.25 -2.73
C PRO A 138 2.60 20.10 -3.64
N ALA A 139 3.12 21.21 -4.17
CA ALA A 139 4.31 21.19 -5.04
C ALA A 139 5.55 20.57 -4.35
N GLY A 140 5.66 20.73 -3.02
CA GLY A 140 6.74 20.13 -2.24
C GLY A 140 6.59 18.62 -2.04
N ASP A 141 5.45 18.01 -2.38
CA ASP A 141 5.16 16.58 -2.17
C ASP A 141 5.46 15.75 -3.43
N VAL A 142 5.96 16.40 -4.47
CA VAL A 142 6.35 15.77 -5.73
C VAL A 142 7.62 14.95 -5.56
N ASP A 143 8.60 15.52 -4.88
CA ASP A 143 9.90 14.88 -4.67
C ASP A 143 9.81 13.95 -3.45
N LEU A 144 10.27 12.70 -3.63
CA LEU A 144 10.15 11.65 -2.60
C LEU A 144 11.34 11.60 -1.64
N ASP A 145 12.40 12.36 -1.94
CA ASP A 145 13.65 12.44 -1.18
C ASP A 145 13.68 13.63 -0.20
#